data_AF-A0A2H1JKD3-F1
#
_entry.id   AF-A0A2H1JKD3-F1
#
_cell.length_a   1.000
_cell.length_b   1.000
_cell.length_c   1.000
_cell.angle_alpha   90.00
_cell.angle_beta   90.00
_cell.angle_gamma   90.00
#
_symmetry.space_group_name_H-M   'P 1'
#
loop_
_entity.id
_entity.type
_entity.pdbx_description
1 polymer ?
#
loop_
_entity_poly.entity_id
_entity_poly.type
_entity_poly.pdbx_seq_one_letter_code
_entity_poly.pdbx_strand_id
1 'polypeptide(L)'
;MTTPTAGDKGQTPAAAITEDEIFAGHHHGKLAVELTRPLETQRDLSIAYTPGVAKVCTAIAEEPERAKDLTWTGRLVAVISDGSAVLGLGDIGATASLPVMEGKCTLFKRFAGLNAIPIVIDTNDADEIVDTIVRISPTFGAINLEDISAPRCFEIEDRVKAALDIPVMHDDQHGTAIVVLAALMNAAKVVGKDISDLKVVISGSGAAGVAVTKILHEAGVSDIVVLDSKGIVESGRDDLTPTKQAISDNSNPRGISGGVGTALDGADVFIGLSSGTVDPELLAHMADDAIIFALSNPNPEVAPDVAAQYATVVATGRSDFPNQINNVLAFPGVFRGALDADATYITEEMKLAAASAIAALVGDDLSPDYIVPSALDERVAPVVAAAVEAVARG
;
A
#
# COMPACT_ATOMS: atom_id res chain seq x y z
N MET A 1 18.89 -18.81 -38.46
CA MET A 1 17.78 -19.37 -37.66
C MET A 1 17.42 -18.32 -36.64
N THR A 2 16.41 -17.51 -36.95
CA THR A 2 15.92 -16.39 -36.14
C THR A 2 14.93 -16.94 -35.13
N THR A 3 15.25 -16.78 -33.84
CA THR A 3 14.37 -17.06 -32.71
C THR A 3 13.18 -16.08 -32.74
N PRO A 4 11.92 -16.52 -32.64
CA PRO A 4 10.79 -15.61 -32.57
C PRO A 4 10.75 -14.96 -31.19
N THR A 5 10.60 -13.63 -31.18
CA THR A 5 10.21 -12.84 -30.01
C THR A 5 8.86 -13.32 -29.49
N ALA A 6 8.75 -13.47 -28.17
CA ALA A 6 7.49 -13.77 -27.49
C ALA A 6 6.62 -12.51 -27.49
N GLY A 7 5.96 -12.28 -28.62
CA GLY A 7 4.86 -11.32 -28.72
C GLY A 7 3.71 -11.79 -27.85
N ASP A 8 3.22 -10.87 -27.03
CA ASP A 8 2.01 -10.94 -26.24
C ASP A 8 0.88 -11.60 -27.05
N LYS A 9 0.51 -12.82 -26.64
CA LYS A 9 -0.64 -13.50 -27.20
C LYS A 9 -1.86 -12.85 -26.57
N GLY A 10 -2.50 -11.98 -27.36
CA GLY A 10 -3.73 -11.27 -27.03
C GLY A 10 -4.60 -12.05 -26.06
N GLN A 11 -4.73 -11.51 -24.85
CA GLN A 11 -5.62 -12.03 -23.84
C GLN A 11 -7.03 -11.97 -24.40
N THR A 12 -7.62 -13.14 -24.63
CA THR A 12 -9.07 -13.28 -24.74
C THR A 12 -9.69 -12.52 -23.56
N PRO A 13 -10.72 -11.67 -23.75
CA PRO A 13 -11.35 -10.99 -22.62
C PRO A 13 -11.71 -12.06 -21.59
N ALA A 14 -11.17 -11.95 -20.38
CA ALA A 14 -11.55 -12.84 -19.30
C ALA A 14 -13.08 -12.79 -19.19
N ALA A 15 -13.72 -13.95 -19.08
CA ALA A 15 -15.16 -13.99 -18.89
C ALA A 15 -15.50 -13.11 -17.67
N ALA A 16 -16.57 -12.31 -17.78
CA ALA A 16 -17.00 -11.48 -16.67
C ALA A 16 -17.28 -12.38 -15.46
N ILE A 17 -16.64 -12.08 -14.32
CA ILE A 17 -16.86 -12.80 -13.07
C ILE A 17 -18.33 -12.65 -12.63
N THR A 18 -18.97 -13.75 -12.26
CA THR A 18 -20.36 -13.76 -11.81
C THR A 18 -20.48 -13.59 -10.30
N GLU A 19 -21.65 -13.14 -9.84
CA GLU A 19 -21.96 -13.06 -8.40
C GLU A 19 -21.82 -14.43 -7.72
N ASP A 20 -22.35 -15.48 -8.35
CA ASP A 20 -22.25 -16.85 -7.84
C ASP A 20 -20.79 -17.30 -7.69
N GLU A 21 -19.91 -16.99 -8.66
CA GLU A 21 -18.47 -17.28 -8.55
C GLU A 21 -17.81 -16.51 -7.39
N ILE A 22 -18.17 -15.23 -7.20
CA ILE A 22 -17.66 -14.41 -6.11
C ILE A 22 -18.07 -14.99 -4.75
N PHE A 23 -19.35 -15.29 -4.54
CA PHE A 23 -19.83 -15.85 -3.27
C PHE A 23 -19.31 -17.27 -3.02
N ALA A 24 -19.24 -18.12 -4.06
CA ALA A 24 -18.66 -19.45 -3.95
C ALA A 24 -17.18 -19.39 -3.55
N GLY A 25 -16.42 -18.43 -4.08
CA GLY A 25 -15.02 -18.19 -3.73
C GLY A 25 -14.80 -17.74 -2.27
N HIS A 26 -15.86 -17.32 -1.57
CA HIS A 26 -15.82 -16.91 -0.16
C HIS A 26 -16.45 -17.93 0.79
N HIS A 27 -16.91 -19.07 0.29
CA HIS A 27 -17.55 -20.09 1.12
C HIS A 27 -16.56 -20.66 2.16
N HIS A 28 -16.86 -20.45 3.44
CA HIS A 28 -15.98 -20.74 4.60
C HIS A 28 -14.70 -19.89 4.71
N GLY A 29 -14.63 -18.75 4.02
CA GLY A 29 -13.48 -17.85 4.06
C GLY A 29 -12.32 -18.32 3.19
N LYS A 30 -11.23 -17.53 3.19
CA LYS A 30 -10.07 -17.72 2.28
C LYS A 30 -8.83 -18.30 2.95
N LEU A 31 -8.87 -18.49 4.26
CA LEU A 31 -7.71 -18.87 5.07
C LEU A 31 -7.92 -20.23 5.75
N ALA A 32 -6.83 -20.96 5.91
CA ALA A 32 -6.75 -22.18 6.70
C ALA A 32 -5.48 -22.18 7.53
N VAL A 33 -5.51 -22.91 8.66
CA VAL A 33 -4.31 -23.16 9.49
C VAL A 33 -3.84 -24.58 9.22
N GLU A 34 -2.57 -24.70 8.84
CA GLU A 34 -1.94 -25.99 8.52
C GLU A 34 -0.75 -26.26 9.43
N LEU A 35 -0.48 -27.55 9.69
CA LEU A 35 0.68 -27.97 10.47
C LEU A 35 1.95 -27.85 9.63
N THR A 36 3.02 -27.30 10.22
CA THR A 36 4.35 -27.25 9.59
C THR A 36 5.17 -28.52 9.84
N ARG A 37 4.70 -29.42 10.71
CA ARG A 37 5.33 -30.69 11.05
C ARG A 37 4.27 -31.78 11.23
N PRO A 38 4.59 -33.05 10.92
CA PRO A 38 3.67 -34.16 11.16
C PRO A 38 3.26 -34.29 12.64
N LEU A 39 2.06 -34.81 12.87
CA LEU A 39 1.53 -35.14 14.19
C LEU A 39 0.87 -36.53 14.13
N GLU A 40 1.66 -37.54 13.76
CA GLU A 40 1.17 -38.89 13.43
C GLU A 40 1.54 -39.93 14.49
N THR A 41 2.58 -39.67 15.27
CA THR A 41 3.10 -40.59 16.28
C THR A 41 3.04 -40.03 17.69
N GLN A 42 3.11 -40.92 18.69
CA GLN A 42 3.25 -40.52 20.10
C GLN A 42 4.50 -39.65 20.34
N ARG A 43 5.57 -39.89 19.56
CA ARG A 43 6.80 -39.09 19.62
C ARG A 43 6.54 -37.67 19.13
N ASP A 44 5.83 -37.51 18.02
CA ASP A 44 5.49 -36.18 17.47
C ASP A 44 4.65 -35.40 18.48
N LEU A 45 3.62 -36.05 19.06
CA LEU A 45 2.79 -35.44 20.10
C LEU A 45 3.60 -35.02 21.32
N SER A 46 4.55 -35.85 21.76
CA SER A 46 5.39 -35.56 22.92
C SER A 46 6.40 -34.43 22.69
N ILE A 47 6.74 -34.14 21.42
CA ILE A 47 7.61 -33.03 21.03
C ILE A 47 6.79 -31.74 20.84
N ALA A 48 5.71 -31.82 20.07
CA ALA A 48 4.86 -30.68 19.73
C ALA A 48 4.03 -30.18 20.92
N TYR A 49 3.70 -31.08 21.85
CA TYR A 49 2.91 -30.79 23.03
C TYR A 49 3.57 -31.35 24.28
N THR A 50 2.78 -31.74 25.29
CA THR A 50 3.32 -32.24 26.55
C THR A 50 4.02 -33.59 26.37
N PRO A 51 5.18 -33.79 27.03
CA PRO A 51 5.88 -32.85 27.91
C PRO A 51 6.87 -31.90 27.21
N GLY A 52 7.17 -32.10 25.91
CA GLY A 52 8.24 -31.39 25.19
C GLY A 52 8.07 -29.87 25.12
N VAL A 53 6.84 -29.40 24.86
CA VAL A 53 6.50 -27.96 24.77
C VAL A 53 6.91 -27.17 26.01
N ALA A 54 6.89 -27.79 27.20
CA ALA A 54 7.29 -27.13 28.44
C ALA A 54 8.75 -26.64 28.39
N LYS A 55 9.65 -27.38 27.73
CA LYS A 55 11.05 -26.96 27.55
C LYS A 55 11.18 -25.72 26.68
N VAL A 56 10.35 -25.61 25.63
CA VAL A 56 10.31 -24.44 24.76
C VAL A 56 9.73 -23.24 25.50
N CYS A 57 8.66 -23.43 26.28
CA CYS A 57 8.10 -22.37 27.12
C CYS A 57 9.09 -21.87 28.16
N THR A 58 9.81 -22.76 28.86
CA THR A 58 10.85 -22.36 29.82
C THR A 58 11.98 -21.58 29.15
N ALA A 59 12.43 -22.04 27.98
CA ALA A 59 13.44 -21.34 27.19
C ALA A 59 13.03 -19.90 26.82
N ILE A 60 11.78 -19.68 26.43
CA ILE A 60 11.26 -18.34 26.11
C ILE A 60 11.07 -17.51 27.39
N ALA A 61 10.66 -18.11 28.50
CA ALA A 61 10.54 -17.40 29.78
C ALA A 61 11.90 -16.91 30.31
N GLU A 62 12.97 -17.64 30.04
CA GLU A 62 14.36 -17.26 30.36
C GLU A 62 14.91 -16.21 29.38
N GLU A 63 14.58 -16.33 28.09
CA GLU A 63 15.07 -15.46 27.02
C GLU A 63 13.93 -15.16 26.01
N PRO A 64 13.16 -14.07 26.22
CA PRO A 64 11.96 -13.77 25.43
C PRO A 64 12.18 -13.66 23.91
N GLU A 65 13.36 -13.22 23.47
CA GLU A 65 13.71 -13.06 22.05
C GLU A 65 13.64 -14.39 21.29
N ARG A 66 13.84 -15.52 21.98
CA ARG A 66 13.72 -16.86 21.39
C ARG A 66 12.31 -17.17 20.87
N ALA A 67 11.29 -16.39 21.25
CA ALA A 67 9.96 -16.52 20.69
C ALA A 67 9.96 -16.36 19.16
N LYS A 68 10.84 -15.51 18.60
CA LYS A 68 10.94 -15.31 17.16
C LYS A 68 11.31 -16.59 16.39
N ASP A 69 12.22 -17.38 16.96
CA ASP A 69 12.75 -18.61 16.33
C ASP A 69 11.95 -19.87 16.69
N LEU A 70 11.41 -19.91 17.91
CA LEU A 70 10.79 -21.11 18.48
C LEU A 70 9.27 -21.13 18.32
N THR A 71 8.68 -20.05 17.84
CA THR A 71 7.27 -19.95 17.49
C THR A 71 7.13 -19.38 16.09
N TRP A 72 5.89 -19.24 15.61
CA TRP A 72 5.61 -18.55 14.35
C TRP A 72 5.75 -17.02 14.43
N THR A 73 5.97 -16.43 15.61
CA THR A 73 5.91 -14.98 15.85
C THR A 73 6.83 -14.21 14.92
N GLY A 74 8.08 -14.66 14.72
CA GLY A 74 9.03 -13.99 13.81
C GLY A 74 8.61 -13.98 12.33
N ARG A 75 7.55 -14.72 11.96
CA ARG A 75 7.06 -14.86 10.58
C ARG A 75 5.55 -14.59 10.44
N LEU A 76 4.92 -14.00 11.46
CA LEU A 76 3.48 -13.77 11.52
C LEU A 76 3.15 -12.27 11.49
N VAL A 77 2.29 -11.87 10.57
CA VAL A 77 1.77 -10.50 10.46
C VAL A 77 0.33 -10.45 10.98
N ALA A 78 -0.01 -9.43 11.76
CA ALA A 78 -1.40 -9.12 12.08
C ALA A 78 -1.93 -8.11 11.04
N VAL A 79 -3.02 -8.44 10.34
CA VAL A 79 -3.73 -7.51 9.45
C VAL A 79 -4.90 -6.94 10.24
N ILE A 80 -4.80 -5.68 10.66
CA ILE A 80 -5.70 -5.05 11.65
C ILE A 80 -6.52 -3.94 11.00
N SER A 81 -7.83 -3.99 11.21
CA SER A 81 -8.78 -2.97 10.73
C SER A 81 -9.91 -2.76 11.74
N ASP A 82 -10.55 -1.59 11.72
CA ASP A 82 -11.85 -1.35 12.37
C ASP A 82 -13.02 -1.38 11.37
N GLY A 83 -12.72 -1.50 10.06
CA GLY A 83 -13.71 -1.51 8.98
C GLY A 83 -14.32 -0.14 8.67
N SER A 84 -13.68 0.95 9.13
CA SER A 84 -14.21 2.31 9.00
C SER A 84 -13.91 2.98 7.65
N ALA A 85 -13.04 2.40 6.81
CA ALA A 85 -12.70 2.92 5.49
C ALA A 85 -12.45 1.82 4.45
N VAL A 86 -13.34 0.83 4.37
CA VAL A 86 -13.14 -0.35 3.52
C VAL A 86 -13.30 0.00 2.04
N LEU A 87 -12.19 -0.01 1.29
CA LEU A 87 -12.17 0.27 -0.14
C LEU A 87 -12.92 1.59 -0.47
N GLY A 88 -13.79 1.59 -1.49
CA GLY A 88 -14.72 2.69 -1.79
C GLY A 88 -16.08 2.57 -1.08
N LEU A 89 -16.25 1.62 -0.15
CA LEU A 89 -17.52 1.37 0.55
C LEU A 89 -17.67 2.24 1.81
N GLY A 90 -16.57 2.76 2.35
CA GLY A 90 -16.56 3.57 3.56
C GLY A 90 -16.69 2.75 4.83
N ASP A 91 -17.36 3.30 5.84
CA ASP A 91 -17.58 2.64 7.12
C ASP A 91 -18.69 1.58 6.98
N ILE A 92 -18.28 0.32 6.93
CA ILE A 92 -19.18 -0.86 6.89
C ILE A 92 -19.05 -1.72 8.16
N GLY A 93 -18.21 -1.28 9.10
CA GLY A 93 -17.93 -1.96 10.36
C GLY A 93 -16.99 -3.17 10.26
N ALA A 94 -16.42 -3.52 11.40
CA ALA A 94 -15.40 -4.57 11.56
C ALA A 94 -15.77 -5.91 10.92
N THR A 95 -17.00 -6.42 11.15
CA THR A 95 -17.37 -7.74 10.61
C THR A 95 -17.46 -7.76 9.08
N ALA A 96 -17.95 -6.68 8.47
CA ALA A 96 -18.10 -6.62 7.02
C ALA A 96 -16.75 -6.41 6.31
N SER A 97 -15.70 -5.97 7.01
CA SER A 97 -14.35 -5.82 6.46
C SER A 97 -13.56 -7.13 6.40
N LEU A 98 -13.97 -8.17 7.15
CA LEU A 98 -13.25 -9.46 7.23
C LEU A 98 -12.85 -10.05 5.87
N PRO A 99 -13.72 -10.09 4.84
CA PRO A 99 -13.31 -10.60 3.53
C PRO A 99 -12.12 -9.84 2.94
N VAL A 100 -12.03 -8.52 3.11
CA VAL A 100 -10.89 -7.74 2.61
C VAL A 100 -9.62 -8.11 3.39
N MET A 101 -9.72 -8.21 4.72
CA MET A 101 -8.60 -8.60 5.59
C MET A 101 -8.08 -10.02 5.29
N GLU A 102 -8.98 -10.98 5.07
CA GLU A 102 -8.62 -12.33 4.61
C GLU A 102 -7.92 -12.32 3.23
N GLY A 103 -8.37 -11.43 2.34
CA GLY A 103 -7.74 -11.19 1.05
C GLY A 103 -6.30 -10.74 1.21
N LYS A 104 -6.05 -9.70 2.04
CA LYS A 104 -4.71 -9.21 2.37
C LYS A 104 -3.81 -10.32 2.94
N CYS A 105 -4.34 -11.15 3.83
CA CYS A 105 -3.61 -12.30 4.37
C CYS A 105 -3.22 -13.33 3.30
N THR A 106 -4.12 -13.57 2.33
CA THR A 106 -3.85 -14.46 1.19
C THR A 106 -2.69 -13.92 0.33
N LEU A 107 -2.65 -12.61 0.12
CA LEU A 107 -1.59 -11.94 -0.64
C LEU A 107 -0.23 -12.00 0.10
N PHE A 108 -0.21 -11.80 1.42
CA PHE A 108 0.99 -12.04 2.23
C PHE A 108 1.53 -13.47 2.05
N LYS A 109 0.63 -14.46 2.12
CA LYS A 109 1.02 -15.86 1.96
C LYS A 109 1.55 -16.15 0.57
N ARG A 110 0.85 -15.67 -0.47
CA ARG A 110 1.16 -15.95 -1.87
C ARG A 110 2.45 -15.31 -2.36
N PHE A 111 2.71 -14.06 -1.97
CA PHE A 111 3.80 -13.28 -2.54
C PHE A 111 5.01 -13.17 -1.63
N ALA A 112 4.84 -13.24 -0.30
CA ALA A 112 5.94 -13.13 0.66
C ALA A 112 6.22 -14.43 1.45
N GLY A 113 5.35 -15.45 1.32
CA GLY A 113 5.43 -16.66 2.13
C GLY A 113 5.22 -16.42 3.63
N LEU A 114 4.70 -15.25 4.01
CA LEU A 114 4.41 -14.90 5.40
C LEU A 114 3.03 -15.42 5.79
N ASN A 115 2.90 -15.87 7.04
CA ASN A 115 1.57 -16.12 7.58
C ASN A 115 1.00 -14.79 8.06
N ALA A 116 -0.30 -14.62 7.90
CA ALA A 116 -1.00 -13.43 8.34
C ALA A 116 -2.37 -13.78 8.93
N ILE A 117 -2.80 -13.05 9.95
CA ILE A 117 -4.10 -13.24 10.62
C ILE A 117 -4.91 -11.95 10.49
N PRO A 118 -6.15 -12.02 9.98
CA PRO A 118 -7.06 -10.88 9.97
C PRO A 118 -7.62 -10.66 11.39
N ILE A 119 -7.56 -9.43 11.87
CA ILE A 119 -8.09 -9.02 13.17
C ILE A 119 -8.90 -7.76 12.96
N VAL A 120 -10.22 -7.90 13.05
CA VAL A 120 -11.14 -6.77 12.96
C VAL A 120 -11.58 -6.37 14.36
N ILE A 121 -11.44 -5.08 14.70
CA ILE A 121 -11.71 -4.56 16.03
C ILE A 121 -13.02 -3.75 15.97
N ASP A 122 -14.03 -4.18 16.72
CA ASP A 122 -15.37 -3.57 16.73
C ASP A 122 -15.43 -2.33 17.66
N THR A 123 -14.56 -1.35 17.40
CA THR A 123 -14.59 -0.04 18.04
C THR A 123 -13.95 1.00 17.12
N ASN A 124 -14.48 2.22 17.17
CA ASN A 124 -13.90 3.37 16.47
C ASN A 124 -13.11 4.29 17.44
N ASP A 125 -12.94 3.89 18.70
CA ASP A 125 -12.14 4.64 19.66
C ASP A 125 -10.64 4.35 19.46
N ALA A 126 -9.85 5.40 19.24
CA ALA A 126 -8.42 5.26 18.95
C ALA A 126 -7.63 4.72 20.16
N ASP A 127 -8.02 5.06 21.39
CA ASP A 127 -7.37 4.54 22.60
C ASP A 127 -7.61 3.03 22.73
N GLU A 128 -8.85 2.59 22.52
CA GLU A 128 -9.23 1.18 22.59
C GLU A 128 -8.54 0.35 21.50
N ILE A 129 -8.45 0.87 20.27
CA ILE A 129 -7.73 0.21 19.17
C ILE A 129 -6.25 0.06 19.55
N VAL A 130 -5.59 1.15 19.96
CA VAL A 130 -4.16 1.13 20.32
C VAL A 130 -3.89 0.16 21.48
N ASP A 131 -4.67 0.22 22.56
CA ASP A 131 -4.51 -0.68 23.72
C ASP A 131 -4.73 -2.15 23.31
N THR A 132 -5.71 -2.42 22.45
CA THR A 132 -5.96 -3.77 21.91
C THR A 132 -4.75 -4.29 21.14
N ILE A 133 -4.24 -3.50 20.18
CA ILE A 133 -3.08 -3.87 19.36
C ILE A 133 -1.86 -4.15 20.24
N VAL A 134 -1.59 -3.28 21.22
CA VAL A 134 -0.46 -3.44 22.14
C VAL A 134 -0.57 -4.73 22.94
N ARG A 135 -1.76 -5.06 23.47
CA ARG A 135 -1.97 -6.28 24.26
C ARG A 135 -1.80 -7.57 23.47
N ILE A 136 -2.18 -7.59 22.19
CA ILE A 136 -2.07 -8.79 21.35
C ILE A 136 -0.71 -8.92 20.65
N SER A 137 0.09 -7.85 20.64
CA SER A 137 1.38 -7.77 19.95
C SER A 137 2.38 -8.90 20.24
N PRO A 138 2.44 -9.55 21.44
CA PRO A 138 3.40 -10.63 21.67
C PRO A 138 3.25 -11.84 20.73
N THR A 139 2.10 -11.96 20.05
CA THR A 139 1.85 -13.03 19.07
C THR A 139 2.51 -12.76 17.71
N PHE A 140 2.71 -11.48 17.37
CA PHE A 140 3.01 -11.04 16.00
C PHE A 140 4.44 -10.53 15.87
N GLY A 141 5.02 -10.73 14.69
CA GLY A 141 6.30 -10.16 14.31
C GLY A 141 6.16 -8.80 13.64
N ALA A 142 4.98 -8.47 13.11
CA ALA A 142 4.68 -7.18 12.50
C ALA A 142 3.16 -6.90 12.49
N ILE A 143 2.81 -5.61 12.37
CA ILE A 143 1.42 -5.12 12.29
C ILE A 143 1.20 -4.40 10.95
N ASN A 144 0.20 -4.84 10.20
CA ASN A 144 -0.32 -4.17 9.02
C ASN A 144 -1.66 -3.53 9.36
N LEU A 145 -1.71 -2.21 9.45
CA LEU A 145 -2.98 -1.46 9.62
C LEU A 145 -3.65 -1.27 8.26
N GLU A 146 -4.97 -1.44 8.22
CA GLU A 146 -5.73 -1.51 6.98
C GLU A 146 -7.14 -0.91 7.14
N ASP A 147 -7.62 -0.18 6.13
CA ASP A 147 -9.00 0.30 6.04
C ASP A 147 -9.48 1.07 7.30
N ILE A 148 -8.60 1.87 7.91
CA ILE A 148 -8.92 2.75 9.06
C ILE A 148 -9.08 4.19 8.54
N SER A 149 -10.18 4.84 8.91
CA SER A 149 -10.50 6.18 8.40
C SER A 149 -9.56 7.28 8.91
N ALA A 150 -9.24 8.21 8.01
CA ALA A 150 -8.61 9.46 8.36
C ALA A 150 -9.59 10.38 9.11
N PRO A 151 -9.13 11.18 10.10
CA PRO A 151 -7.73 11.36 10.50
C PRO A 151 -7.23 10.35 11.56
N ARG A 152 -8.10 9.48 12.11
CA ARG A 152 -7.73 8.58 13.24
C ARG A 152 -6.59 7.63 12.89
N CYS A 153 -6.53 7.16 11.64
CA CYS A 153 -5.47 6.28 11.16
C CYS A 153 -4.05 6.82 11.45
N PHE A 154 -3.83 8.13 11.36
CA PHE A 154 -2.53 8.76 11.61
C PHE A 154 -2.13 8.63 13.09
N GLU A 155 -3.05 9.01 14.00
CA GLU A 155 -2.80 8.93 15.43
C GLU A 155 -2.61 7.47 15.88
N ILE A 156 -3.45 6.56 15.40
CA ILE A 156 -3.35 5.13 15.71
C ILE A 156 -2.00 4.58 15.26
N GLU A 157 -1.60 4.84 14.01
CA GLU A 157 -0.32 4.37 13.49
C GLU A 157 0.87 4.90 14.30
N ASP A 158 0.91 6.21 14.57
CA ASP A 158 2.00 6.82 15.32
C ASP A 158 2.10 6.26 16.75
N ARG A 159 0.97 6.07 17.42
CA ARG A 159 0.93 5.53 18.79
C ARG A 159 1.30 4.06 18.84
N VAL A 160 0.85 3.25 17.88
CA VAL A 160 1.23 1.84 17.79
C VAL A 160 2.71 1.70 17.48
N LYS A 161 3.26 2.49 16.54
CA LYS A 161 4.71 2.54 16.27
C LYS A 161 5.51 2.95 17.50
N ALA A 162 5.05 3.93 18.27
CA ALA A 162 5.74 4.37 19.47
C ALA A 162 5.69 3.35 20.62
N ALA A 163 4.64 2.52 20.67
CA ALA A 163 4.42 1.57 21.76
C ALA A 163 5.04 0.19 21.52
N LEU A 164 5.43 -0.15 20.29
CA LEU A 164 5.87 -1.49 19.89
C LEU A 164 7.29 -1.50 19.32
N ASP A 165 8.03 -2.56 19.63
CA ASP A 165 9.37 -2.85 19.09
C ASP A 165 9.30 -3.81 17.87
N ILE A 166 8.24 -3.69 17.05
CA ILE A 166 8.04 -4.47 15.84
C ILE A 166 7.58 -3.58 14.68
N PRO A 167 7.82 -3.96 13.41
CA PRO A 167 7.37 -3.21 12.25
C PRO A 167 5.86 -2.99 12.25
N VAL A 168 5.46 -1.73 12.10
CA VAL A 168 4.07 -1.31 11.95
C VAL A 168 3.98 -0.42 10.71
N MET A 169 3.04 -0.71 9.83
CA MET A 169 2.76 0.12 8.64
C MET A 169 1.28 0.09 8.33
N HIS A 170 0.72 1.26 8.01
CA HIS A 170 -0.59 1.36 7.40
C HIS A 170 -0.49 1.24 5.87
N ASP A 171 -1.11 0.21 5.27
CA ASP A 171 -0.92 -0.08 3.84
C ASP A 171 -1.58 0.96 2.94
N ASP A 172 -2.81 1.40 3.26
CA ASP A 172 -3.50 2.43 2.46
C ASP A 172 -2.76 3.77 2.41
N GLN A 173 -1.91 4.04 3.41
CA GLN A 173 -1.01 5.18 3.43
C GLN A 173 0.27 4.86 2.65
N HIS A 174 1.14 4.05 3.27
CA HIS A 174 2.53 3.91 2.84
C HIS A 174 2.69 2.94 1.68
N GLY A 175 1.87 1.88 1.62
CA GLY A 175 1.86 0.96 0.48
C GLY A 175 1.45 1.68 -0.80
N THR A 176 0.38 2.48 -0.74
CA THR A 176 -0.03 3.35 -1.85
C THR A 176 1.09 4.31 -2.26
N ALA A 177 1.71 4.99 -1.28
CA ALA A 177 2.79 5.94 -1.52
C ALA A 177 4.00 5.32 -2.24
N ILE A 178 4.43 4.12 -1.81
CA ILE A 178 5.53 3.38 -2.42
C ILE A 178 5.25 3.07 -3.90
N VAL A 179 4.07 2.54 -4.21
CA VAL A 179 3.74 2.12 -5.59
C VAL A 179 3.51 3.33 -6.49
N VAL A 180 2.89 4.39 -5.98
CA VAL A 180 2.74 5.67 -6.71
C VAL A 180 4.11 6.26 -7.04
N LEU A 181 5.04 6.30 -6.09
CA LEU A 181 6.39 6.80 -6.36
C LEU A 181 7.09 5.92 -7.39
N ALA A 182 7.02 4.59 -7.26
CA ALA A 182 7.63 3.66 -8.22
C ALA A 182 7.13 3.89 -9.65
N ALA A 183 5.82 4.01 -9.81
CA ALA A 183 5.19 4.29 -11.10
C ALA A 183 5.58 5.68 -11.63
N LEU A 184 5.61 6.70 -10.77
CA LEU A 184 5.97 8.06 -11.16
C LEU A 184 7.42 8.16 -11.63
N MET A 185 8.36 7.49 -10.95
CA MET A 185 9.76 7.43 -11.36
C MET A 185 9.93 6.90 -12.80
N ASN A 186 9.10 5.93 -13.19
CA ASN A 186 9.12 5.35 -14.52
C ASN A 186 8.33 6.19 -15.53
N ALA A 187 7.18 6.74 -15.14
CA ALA A 187 6.41 7.66 -15.99
C ALA A 187 7.23 8.91 -16.35
N ALA A 188 7.96 9.48 -15.39
CA ALA A 188 8.86 10.61 -15.63
C ALA A 188 9.93 10.30 -16.69
N LYS A 189 10.53 9.09 -16.65
CA LYS A 189 11.46 8.62 -17.68
C LYS A 189 10.80 8.47 -19.04
N VAL A 190 9.57 7.95 -19.11
CA VAL A 190 8.82 7.80 -20.36
C VAL A 190 8.62 9.15 -21.04
N VAL A 191 8.29 10.19 -20.27
CA VAL A 191 8.07 11.55 -20.80
C VAL A 191 9.35 12.40 -20.85
N GLY A 192 10.50 11.84 -20.48
CA GLY A 192 11.81 12.51 -20.52
C GLY A 192 11.96 13.67 -19.53
N LYS A 193 11.25 13.66 -18.39
CA LYS A 193 11.30 14.68 -17.34
C LYS A 193 12.06 14.18 -16.11
N ASP A 194 12.76 15.07 -15.41
CA ASP A 194 13.30 14.77 -14.09
C ASP A 194 12.18 14.86 -13.05
N ILE A 195 12.17 13.95 -12.08
CA ILE A 195 11.14 13.92 -11.03
C ILE A 195 11.16 15.19 -10.17
N SER A 196 12.34 15.81 -9.98
CA SER A 196 12.47 17.02 -9.15
C SER A 196 11.82 18.25 -9.78
N ASP A 197 11.67 18.24 -11.10
CA ASP A 197 11.15 19.35 -11.91
C ASP A 197 9.64 19.25 -12.17
N LEU A 198 8.99 18.15 -11.76
CA LEU A 198 7.57 17.93 -11.99
C LEU A 198 6.68 18.85 -11.15
N LYS A 199 5.66 19.43 -11.79
CA LYS A 199 4.52 20.05 -11.11
C LYS A 199 3.43 19.02 -10.87
N VAL A 200 3.33 18.56 -9.63
CA VAL A 200 2.41 17.51 -9.22
C VAL A 200 1.15 18.11 -8.59
N VAL A 201 -0.01 17.62 -9.02
CA VAL A 201 -1.31 17.92 -8.41
C VAL A 201 -1.86 16.64 -7.80
N ILE A 202 -2.16 16.65 -6.50
CA ILE A 202 -2.76 15.54 -5.79
C ILE A 202 -4.20 15.91 -5.41
N SER A 203 -5.19 15.19 -5.95
CA SER A 203 -6.59 15.33 -5.55
C SER A 203 -6.91 14.35 -4.43
N GLY A 204 -6.93 14.85 -3.20
CA GLY A 204 -7.18 14.05 -2.00
C GLY A 204 -6.16 14.35 -0.90
N SER A 205 -6.65 14.73 0.28
CA SER A 205 -5.85 14.95 1.51
C SER A 205 -6.21 13.97 2.62
N GLY A 206 -6.70 12.78 2.23
CA GLY A 206 -6.88 11.65 3.13
C GLY A 206 -5.57 10.91 3.41
N ALA A 207 -5.68 9.70 4.00
CA ALA A 207 -4.57 8.83 4.35
C ALA A 207 -3.52 8.67 3.22
N ALA A 208 -3.95 8.18 2.06
CA ALA A 208 -3.07 8.00 0.89
C ALA A 208 -2.47 9.31 0.37
N GLY A 209 -3.27 10.37 0.25
CA GLY A 209 -2.82 11.66 -0.29
C GLY A 209 -1.74 12.32 0.57
N VAL A 210 -1.87 12.24 1.90
CA VAL A 210 -0.85 12.71 2.85
C VAL A 210 0.45 11.93 2.68
N ALA A 211 0.37 10.59 2.65
CA ALA A 211 1.54 9.73 2.54
C ALA A 211 2.25 9.85 1.17
N VAL A 212 1.49 9.96 0.08
CA VAL A 212 2.02 10.22 -1.27
C VAL A 212 2.71 11.58 -1.32
N THR A 213 2.10 12.63 -0.77
CA THR A 213 2.75 13.96 -0.69
C THR A 213 4.11 13.88 0.01
N LYS A 214 4.16 13.17 1.16
CA LYS A 214 5.39 13.01 1.95
C LYS A 214 6.48 12.27 1.17
N ILE A 215 6.18 11.10 0.62
CA ILE A 215 7.20 10.28 -0.07
C ILE A 215 7.70 10.96 -1.35
N LEU A 216 6.84 11.74 -2.04
CA LEU A 216 7.25 12.49 -3.22
C LEU A 216 8.21 13.63 -2.86
N HIS A 217 7.98 14.33 -1.74
CA HIS A 217 8.96 15.30 -1.23
C HIS A 217 10.30 14.65 -0.86
N GLU A 218 10.27 13.48 -0.20
CA GLU A 218 11.48 12.73 0.13
C GLU A 218 12.23 12.25 -1.12
N ALA A 219 11.50 11.95 -2.21
CA ALA A 219 12.07 11.63 -3.50
C ALA A 219 12.56 12.86 -4.29
N GLY A 220 12.38 14.08 -3.77
CA GLY A 220 12.90 15.32 -4.35
C GLY A 220 11.90 16.13 -5.18
N VAL A 221 10.62 15.77 -5.22
CA VAL A 221 9.59 16.58 -5.89
C VAL A 221 9.37 17.88 -5.11
N SER A 222 9.61 19.01 -5.80
CA SER A 222 9.58 20.34 -5.18
C SER A 222 8.23 21.06 -5.31
N ASP A 223 7.50 20.86 -6.41
CA ASP A 223 6.20 21.51 -6.66
C ASP A 223 5.06 20.49 -6.57
N ILE A 224 4.46 20.41 -5.38
CA ILE A 224 3.27 19.60 -5.12
C ILE A 224 2.15 20.53 -4.68
N VAL A 225 0.97 20.43 -5.30
CA VAL A 225 -0.27 21.10 -4.86
C VAL A 225 -1.29 20.04 -4.49
N VAL A 226 -1.80 20.09 -3.27
CA VAL A 226 -2.78 19.13 -2.74
C VAL A 226 -4.16 19.79 -2.68
N LEU A 227 -5.18 19.07 -3.12
CA LEU A 227 -6.58 19.46 -3.00
C LEU A 227 -7.33 18.60 -1.98
N ASP A 228 -8.34 19.21 -1.35
CA ASP A 228 -9.39 18.52 -0.62
C ASP A 228 -10.76 18.84 -1.21
N SER A 229 -11.83 18.40 -0.54
CA SER A 229 -13.22 18.63 -0.99
C SER A 229 -13.63 20.11 -1.10
N LYS A 230 -12.83 21.05 -0.59
CA LYS A 230 -13.07 22.49 -0.65
C LYS A 230 -12.10 23.25 -1.57
N GLY A 231 -11.22 22.53 -2.28
CA GLY A 231 -10.25 23.11 -3.20
C GLY A 231 -8.81 22.92 -2.72
N ILE A 232 -7.91 23.79 -3.19
CA ILE A 232 -6.49 23.75 -2.84
C ILE A 232 -6.32 23.91 -1.32
N VAL A 233 -5.45 23.10 -0.74
CA VAL A 233 -5.04 23.21 0.66
C VAL A 233 -3.94 24.27 0.73
N GLU A 234 -4.25 25.42 1.34
CA GLU A 234 -3.37 26.58 1.41
C GLU A 234 -3.50 27.31 2.75
N SER A 235 -2.49 28.14 3.08
CA SER A 235 -2.34 28.76 4.40
C SER A 235 -3.41 29.81 4.72
N GLY A 236 -4.14 30.27 3.71
CA GLY A 236 -5.25 31.22 3.85
C GLY A 236 -6.56 30.59 4.36
N ARG A 237 -6.59 29.27 4.56
CA ARG A 237 -7.79 28.55 5.01
C ARG A 237 -7.83 28.39 6.53
N ASP A 238 -8.96 28.76 7.14
CA ASP A 238 -9.19 28.67 8.59
C ASP A 238 -9.77 27.31 9.04
N ASP A 239 -10.06 26.40 8.11
CA ASP A 239 -10.77 25.15 8.36
C ASP A 239 -9.87 23.89 8.36
N LEU A 240 -8.55 24.09 8.39
CA LEU A 240 -7.56 23.02 8.29
C LEU A 240 -7.44 22.25 9.61
N THR A 241 -7.43 20.92 9.51
CA THR A 241 -7.00 20.05 10.63
C THR A 241 -5.48 20.12 10.79
N PRO A 242 -4.89 19.67 11.92
CA PRO A 242 -3.44 19.67 12.09
C PRO A 242 -2.67 18.97 10.94
N THR A 243 -3.19 17.85 10.44
CA THR A 243 -2.61 17.15 9.29
C THR A 243 -2.68 17.99 8.00
N LYS A 244 -3.81 18.65 7.74
CA LYS A 244 -3.95 19.51 6.56
C LYS A 244 -3.14 20.80 6.69
N GLN A 245 -2.92 21.29 7.90
CA GLN A 245 -2.02 22.40 8.15
C GLN A 245 -0.58 22.01 7.77
N ALA A 246 -0.12 20.84 8.20
CA ALA A 246 1.20 20.34 7.79
C ALA A 246 1.33 20.19 6.26
N ILE A 247 0.28 19.75 5.56
CA ILE A 247 0.26 19.77 4.09
C ILE A 247 0.38 21.20 3.57
N SER A 248 -0.43 22.13 4.07
CA SER A 248 -0.41 23.53 3.65
C SER A 248 0.96 24.18 3.84
N ASP A 249 1.68 23.84 4.90
CA ASP A 249 2.97 24.44 5.24
C ASP A 249 4.10 23.91 4.34
N ASN A 250 3.93 22.73 3.74
CA ASN A 250 4.97 22.02 3.01
C ASN A 250 4.63 21.79 1.52
N SER A 251 3.46 22.22 1.06
CA SER A 251 3.01 22.10 -0.33
C SER A 251 2.60 23.47 -0.88
N ASN A 252 2.17 23.51 -2.14
CA ASN A 252 1.75 24.70 -2.86
C ASN A 252 2.82 25.83 -2.87
N PRO A 253 4.07 25.55 -3.33
CA PRO A 253 5.10 26.60 -3.42
C PRO A 253 4.74 27.71 -4.40
N ARG A 254 3.76 27.45 -5.28
CA ARG A 254 3.19 28.42 -6.22
C ARG A 254 2.32 29.48 -5.55
N GLY A 255 1.85 29.25 -4.32
CA GLY A 255 0.97 30.17 -3.59
C GLY A 255 -0.36 30.41 -4.29
N ILE A 256 -0.90 29.39 -4.95
CA ILE A 256 -2.16 29.48 -5.71
C ILE A 256 -3.36 29.07 -4.87
N SER A 257 -4.49 29.71 -5.15
CA SER A 257 -5.78 29.47 -4.49
C SER A 257 -6.84 29.04 -5.50
N GLY A 258 -7.89 28.35 -5.04
CA GLY A 258 -9.02 27.96 -5.88
C GLY A 258 -9.23 26.45 -5.97
N GLY A 259 -9.70 25.99 -7.12
CA GLY A 259 -10.10 24.60 -7.33
C GLY A 259 -9.15 23.81 -8.24
N VAL A 260 -9.60 22.62 -8.62
CA VAL A 260 -8.83 21.67 -9.46
C VAL A 260 -8.40 22.28 -10.79
N GLY A 261 -9.22 23.12 -11.43
CA GLY A 261 -8.84 23.81 -12.67
C GLY A 261 -7.60 24.71 -12.52
N THR A 262 -7.53 25.50 -11.45
CA THR A 262 -6.34 26.33 -11.17
C THR A 262 -5.11 25.49 -10.86
N ALA A 263 -5.29 24.36 -10.15
CA ALA A 263 -4.18 23.49 -9.81
C ALA A 263 -3.58 22.79 -11.03
N LEU A 264 -4.43 22.33 -11.96
CA LEU A 264 -4.08 21.58 -13.17
C LEU A 264 -3.44 22.44 -14.28
N ASP A 265 -3.63 23.75 -14.26
CA ASP A 265 -3.07 24.65 -15.28
C ASP A 265 -1.54 24.54 -15.34
N GLY A 266 -1.03 23.98 -16.45
CA GLY A 266 0.38 23.69 -16.67
C GLY A 266 0.99 22.65 -15.72
N ALA A 267 0.19 21.81 -15.08
CA ALA A 267 0.68 20.70 -14.26
C ALA A 267 1.23 19.55 -15.13
N ASP A 268 2.31 18.92 -14.70
CA ASP A 268 2.89 17.75 -15.37
C ASP A 268 2.20 16.45 -14.96
N VAL A 269 1.74 16.39 -13.72
CA VAL A 269 1.21 15.17 -13.11
C VAL A 269 -0.08 15.46 -12.37
N PHE A 270 -1.10 14.64 -12.60
CA PHE A 270 -2.28 14.56 -11.75
C PHE A 270 -2.34 13.20 -11.06
N ILE A 271 -2.51 13.19 -9.74
CA ILE A 271 -2.69 12.00 -8.92
C ILE A 271 -4.02 12.11 -8.16
N GLY A 272 -5.00 11.33 -8.59
CA GLY A 272 -6.29 11.19 -7.95
C GLY A 272 -6.24 10.15 -6.83
N LEU A 273 -6.58 10.58 -5.61
CA LEU A 273 -6.69 9.75 -4.40
C LEU A 273 -7.94 10.17 -3.61
N SER A 274 -9.03 10.43 -4.33
CA SER A 274 -10.28 10.93 -3.76
C SER A 274 -11.50 10.42 -4.51
N SER A 275 -12.63 10.26 -3.84
CA SER A 275 -13.91 9.93 -4.49
C SER A 275 -14.49 11.05 -5.38
N GLY A 276 -13.73 12.12 -5.63
CA GLY A 276 -14.11 13.20 -6.53
C GLY A 276 -13.98 12.81 -8.01
N THR A 277 -14.61 13.58 -8.89
CA THR A 277 -14.43 13.46 -10.34
C THR A 277 -13.76 14.71 -10.90
N VAL A 278 -12.99 14.55 -11.97
CA VAL A 278 -12.37 15.65 -12.70
C VAL A 278 -13.04 15.79 -14.05
N ASP A 279 -13.44 17.02 -14.37
CA ASP A 279 -13.97 17.35 -15.69
C ASP A 279 -12.86 17.18 -16.74
N PRO A 280 -13.06 16.33 -17.77
CA PRO A 280 -12.07 16.10 -18.82
C PRO A 280 -11.54 17.37 -19.50
N GLU A 281 -12.37 18.41 -19.63
CA GLU A 281 -11.94 19.67 -20.26
C GLU A 281 -10.79 20.33 -19.48
N LEU A 282 -10.72 20.12 -18.17
CA LEU A 282 -9.64 20.66 -17.33
C LEU A 282 -8.30 19.97 -17.57
N LEU A 283 -8.31 18.72 -18.02
CA LEU A 283 -7.08 17.97 -18.33
C LEU A 283 -6.38 18.54 -19.56
N ALA A 284 -7.11 19.19 -20.46
CA ALA A 284 -6.55 19.86 -21.63
C ALA A 284 -5.66 21.07 -21.28
N HIS A 285 -5.71 21.54 -20.03
CA HIS A 285 -4.87 22.64 -19.53
C HIS A 285 -3.58 22.16 -18.86
N MET A 286 -3.37 20.85 -18.75
CA MET A 286 -2.11 20.29 -18.26
C MET A 286 -0.97 20.54 -19.26
N ALA A 287 0.27 20.34 -18.81
CA ALA A 287 1.44 20.44 -19.66
C ALA A 287 1.45 19.36 -20.76
N ASP A 288 2.19 19.60 -21.84
CA ASP A 288 2.50 18.56 -22.82
C ASP A 288 3.18 17.37 -22.14
N ASP A 289 2.92 16.17 -22.67
CA ASP A 289 3.35 14.90 -22.08
C ASP A 289 2.93 14.74 -20.61
N ALA A 290 1.67 15.05 -20.32
CA ALA A 290 1.08 14.89 -19.00
C ALA A 290 1.07 13.42 -18.55
N ILE A 291 1.12 13.24 -17.23
CA ILE A 291 0.98 11.95 -16.54
C ILE A 291 -0.30 12.01 -15.69
N ILE A 292 -1.21 11.06 -15.86
CA ILE A 292 -2.48 11.01 -15.12
C ILE A 292 -2.61 9.68 -14.39
N PHE A 293 -2.60 9.73 -13.07
CA PHE A 293 -2.86 8.61 -12.18
C PHE A 293 -4.26 8.79 -11.57
N ALA A 294 -5.27 8.07 -12.05
CA ALA A 294 -6.65 8.12 -11.53
C ALA A 294 -6.92 6.86 -10.70
N LEU A 295 -6.61 6.92 -9.39
CA LEU A 295 -6.39 5.72 -8.57
C LEU A 295 -7.59 5.32 -7.72
N SER A 296 -8.66 6.11 -7.71
CA SER A 296 -9.86 5.77 -6.95
C SER A 296 -10.55 4.51 -7.47
N ASN A 297 -10.99 3.68 -6.53
CA ASN A 297 -11.72 2.44 -6.78
C ASN A 297 -13.13 2.52 -6.17
N PRO A 298 -14.15 1.92 -6.82
CA PRO A 298 -14.12 1.27 -8.13
C PRO A 298 -14.18 2.25 -9.32
N ASN A 299 -14.50 3.53 -9.04
CA ASN A 299 -14.69 4.57 -10.05
C ASN A 299 -13.53 5.57 -9.98
N PRO A 300 -12.61 5.57 -10.96
CA PRO A 300 -11.52 6.55 -11.03
C PRO A 300 -12.03 7.99 -11.17
N GLU A 301 -11.19 8.94 -10.79
CA GLU A 301 -11.48 10.38 -10.86
C GLU A 301 -11.81 10.84 -12.30
N VAL A 302 -11.21 10.19 -13.29
CA VAL A 302 -11.51 10.33 -14.71
C VAL A 302 -11.40 8.96 -15.38
N ALA A 303 -12.29 8.68 -16.33
CA ALA A 303 -12.26 7.43 -17.08
C ALA A 303 -10.93 7.30 -17.85
N PRO A 304 -10.25 6.13 -17.83
CA PRO A 304 -8.88 6.01 -18.37
C PRO A 304 -8.79 6.26 -19.88
N ASP A 305 -9.82 5.88 -20.63
CA ASP A 305 -9.97 6.13 -22.07
C ASP A 305 -10.14 7.61 -22.40
N VAL A 306 -10.70 8.39 -21.46
CA VAL A 306 -10.79 9.84 -21.56
C VAL A 306 -9.47 10.49 -21.17
N ALA A 307 -8.85 10.06 -20.07
CA ALA A 307 -7.54 10.55 -19.63
C ALA A 307 -6.45 10.36 -20.70
N ALA A 308 -6.48 9.23 -21.43
CA ALA A 308 -5.52 8.92 -22.49
C ALA A 308 -5.59 9.88 -23.70
N GLN A 309 -6.62 10.72 -23.80
CA GLN A 309 -6.69 11.76 -24.82
C GLN A 309 -5.85 13.00 -24.45
N TYR A 310 -5.49 13.14 -23.18
CA TYR A 310 -4.81 14.32 -22.63
C TYR A 310 -3.44 14.01 -22.01
N ALA A 311 -3.10 12.74 -21.83
CA ALA A 311 -1.87 12.32 -21.16
C ALA A 311 -1.13 11.26 -21.97
N THR A 312 0.20 11.33 -21.91
CA THR A 312 1.09 10.33 -22.49
C THR A 312 1.08 9.05 -21.65
N VAL A 313 0.98 9.18 -20.33
CA VAL A 313 0.93 8.04 -19.40
C VAL A 313 -0.34 8.11 -18.56
N VAL A 314 -1.10 7.02 -18.55
CA VAL A 314 -2.27 6.85 -17.70
C VAL A 314 -2.09 5.64 -16.80
N ALA A 315 -2.40 5.78 -15.51
CA ALA A 315 -2.40 4.69 -14.54
C ALA A 315 -3.68 4.72 -13.70
N THR A 316 -4.11 3.56 -13.21
CA THR A 316 -5.36 3.43 -12.45
C THR A 316 -5.23 2.40 -11.33
N GLY A 317 -6.18 2.38 -10.39
CA GLY A 317 -6.29 1.29 -9.41
C GLY A 317 -6.87 -0.02 -9.99
N ARG A 318 -7.42 0.02 -11.20
CA ARG A 318 -8.17 -1.08 -11.80
C ARG A 318 -7.27 -2.06 -12.55
N SER A 319 -7.59 -3.35 -12.46
CA SER A 319 -6.82 -4.43 -13.08
C SER A 319 -7.12 -4.66 -14.55
N ASP A 320 -8.19 -4.08 -15.09
CA ASP A 320 -8.59 -4.22 -16.49
C ASP A 320 -7.97 -3.17 -17.42
N PHE A 321 -7.08 -2.32 -16.90
CA PHE A 321 -6.30 -1.33 -17.65
C PHE A 321 -4.79 -1.56 -17.47
N PRO A 322 -3.96 -1.08 -18.42
CA PRO A 322 -2.52 -0.98 -18.23
C PRO A 322 -2.16 -0.15 -16.98
N ASN A 323 -0.93 -0.31 -16.50
CA ASN A 323 -0.40 0.46 -15.38
C ASN A 323 -1.28 0.43 -14.11
N GLN A 324 -1.67 -0.77 -13.66
CA GLN A 324 -2.40 -0.90 -12.40
C GLN A 324 -1.50 -0.53 -11.22
N ILE A 325 -1.85 0.54 -10.50
CA ILE A 325 -1.26 0.89 -9.21
C ILE A 325 -1.98 0.08 -8.12
N ASN A 326 -1.27 -0.88 -7.53
CA ASN A 326 -1.82 -1.76 -6.51
C ASN A 326 -0.81 -2.01 -5.39
N ASN A 327 -1.23 -1.78 -4.15
CA ASN A 327 -0.40 -1.88 -2.94
C ASN A 327 0.22 -3.26 -2.75
N VAL A 328 -0.34 -4.32 -3.37
CA VAL A 328 0.25 -5.67 -3.39
C VAL A 328 1.68 -5.71 -3.94
N LEU A 329 2.07 -4.71 -4.74
CA LEU A 329 3.44 -4.58 -5.22
C LEU A 329 4.42 -4.14 -4.12
N ALA A 330 3.93 -3.57 -3.02
CA ALA A 330 4.75 -3.07 -1.92
C ALA A 330 4.66 -3.96 -0.67
N PHE A 331 3.49 -4.05 -0.04
CA PHE A 331 3.41 -4.57 1.34
C PHE A 331 3.99 -5.97 1.54
N PRO A 332 3.79 -6.98 0.65
CA PRO A 332 4.33 -8.31 0.92
C PRO A 332 5.86 -8.28 1.02
N GLY A 333 6.51 -7.58 0.10
CA GLY A 333 7.97 -7.43 0.08
C GLY A 333 8.48 -6.58 1.24
N VAL A 334 7.82 -5.46 1.55
CA VAL A 334 8.23 -4.55 2.63
C VAL A 334 8.25 -5.26 3.98
N PHE A 335 7.14 -5.91 4.35
CA PHE A 335 7.07 -6.66 5.60
C PHE A 335 8.04 -7.84 5.61
N ARG A 336 8.22 -8.52 4.46
CA ARG A 336 9.17 -9.62 4.36
C ARG A 336 10.60 -9.17 4.62
N GLY A 337 11.04 -8.09 3.98
CA GLY A 337 12.36 -7.54 4.16
C GLY A 337 12.59 -7.03 5.58
N ALA A 338 11.60 -6.34 6.16
CA ALA A 338 11.66 -5.89 7.56
C ALA A 338 11.80 -7.06 8.55
N LEU A 339 11.01 -8.14 8.38
CA LEU A 339 11.10 -9.32 9.24
C LEU A 339 12.42 -10.09 9.04
N ASP A 340 12.90 -10.25 7.81
CA ASP A 340 14.18 -10.93 7.54
C ASP A 340 15.41 -10.12 8.03
N ALA A 341 15.23 -8.81 8.24
CA ALA A 341 16.22 -7.93 8.86
C ALA A 341 16.10 -7.79 10.37
N ASP A 342 15.12 -8.44 11.02
CA ASP A 342 14.77 -8.18 12.42
C ASP A 342 14.52 -6.69 12.73
N ALA A 343 14.04 -5.93 11.75
CA ALA A 343 13.79 -4.50 11.88
C ALA A 343 12.73 -4.24 12.96
N THR A 344 12.91 -3.19 13.76
CA THR A 344 11.90 -2.72 14.73
C THR A 344 10.96 -1.66 14.13
N TYR A 345 11.33 -1.08 12.99
CA TYR A 345 10.55 -0.05 12.28
C TYR A 345 10.66 -0.23 10.76
N ILE A 346 9.63 0.23 10.05
CA ILE A 346 9.69 0.48 8.60
C ILE A 346 9.98 1.97 8.41
N THR A 347 11.21 2.31 8.05
CA THR A 347 11.66 3.70 7.90
C THR A 347 11.30 4.27 6.53
N GLU A 348 11.44 5.59 6.37
CA GLU A 348 11.20 6.24 5.07
C GLU A 348 12.23 5.80 4.01
N GLU A 349 13.48 5.57 4.40
CA GLU A 349 14.52 5.03 3.50
C GLU A 349 14.16 3.63 2.99
N MET A 350 13.56 2.78 3.84
CA MET A 350 13.07 1.46 3.44
C MET A 350 11.94 1.59 2.40
N LYS A 351 11.05 2.57 2.55
CA LYS A 351 9.96 2.83 1.59
C LYS A 351 10.49 3.34 0.25
N LEU A 352 11.44 4.28 0.26
CA LEU A 352 12.11 4.78 -0.95
C LEU A 352 12.86 3.65 -1.68
N ALA A 353 13.53 2.78 -0.93
CA ALA A 353 14.20 1.61 -1.50
C ALA A 353 13.20 0.61 -2.12
N ALA A 354 12.06 0.36 -1.45
CA ALA A 354 10.98 -0.45 -2.00
C ALA A 354 10.46 0.16 -3.33
N ALA A 355 10.19 1.46 -3.37
CA ALA A 355 9.70 2.13 -4.57
C ALA A 355 10.70 2.03 -5.74
N SER A 356 11.98 2.28 -5.44
CA SER A 356 13.07 2.17 -6.42
C SER A 356 13.21 0.74 -6.96
N ALA A 357 13.06 -0.26 -6.08
CA ALA A 357 13.15 -1.67 -6.44
C ALA A 357 11.99 -2.11 -7.36
N ILE A 358 10.77 -1.66 -7.08
CA ILE A 358 9.60 -1.89 -7.96
C ILE A 358 9.83 -1.22 -9.33
N ALA A 359 10.24 0.05 -9.34
CA ALA A 359 10.47 0.80 -10.57
C ALA A 359 11.56 0.15 -11.45
N ALA A 360 12.65 -0.31 -10.84
CA ALA A 360 13.76 -0.95 -11.54
C ALA A 360 13.37 -2.28 -12.23
N LEU A 361 12.33 -2.97 -11.74
CA LEU A 361 11.93 -4.27 -12.26
C LEU A 361 11.36 -4.23 -13.69
N VAL A 362 10.82 -3.08 -14.10
CA VAL A 362 10.31 -2.86 -15.47
C VAL A 362 11.44 -2.93 -16.49
N GLY A 363 12.62 -2.41 -16.14
CA GLY A 363 13.82 -2.48 -16.99
C GLY A 363 13.63 -1.89 -18.38
N ASP A 364 14.08 -2.62 -19.40
CA ASP A 364 14.08 -2.19 -20.80
C ASP A 364 12.69 -2.24 -21.45
N ASP A 365 11.70 -2.87 -20.82
CA ASP A 365 10.33 -2.96 -21.33
C ASP A 365 9.50 -1.69 -21.06
N LEU A 366 10.13 -0.68 -20.44
CA LEU A 366 9.51 0.59 -20.07
C LEU A 366 8.82 1.25 -21.27
N SER A 367 7.51 1.50 -21.12
CA SER A 367 6.69 2.13 -22.15
C SER A 367 5.53 2.89 -21.50
N PRO A 368 4.79 3.73 -22.25
CA PRO A 368 3.63 4.45 -21.71
C PRO A 368 2.57 3.54 -21.07
N ASP A 369 2.42 2.32 -21.57
CA ASP A 369 1.46 1.32 -21.07
C ASP A 369 2.09 0.30 -20.09
N TYR A 370 3.38 0.46 -19.76
CA TYR A 370 4.09 -0.42 -18.83
C TYR A 370 5.13 0.34 -18.00
N ILE A 371 4.66 1.08 -16.98
CA ILE A 371 5.50 1.84 -16.03
C ILE A 371 5.69 1.12 -14.69
N VAL A 372 4.90 0.09 -14.42
CA VAL A 372 4.88 -0.66 -13.16
C VAL A 372 4.65 -2.14 -13.47
N PRO A 373 5.32 -3.08 -12.78
CA PRO A 373 5.08 -4.50 -12.98
C PRO A 373 3.64 -4.90 -12.63
N SER A 374 3.18 -6.03 -13.18
CA SER A 374 1.88 -6.58 -12.84
C SER A 374 1.81 -6.94 -11.36
N ALA A 375 0.64 -6.76 -10.74
CA ALA A 375 0.32 -7.23 -9.39
C ALA A 375 0.58 -8.73 -9.16
N LEU A 376 0.63 -9.53 -10.23
CA LEU A 376 0.89 -10.98 -10.18
C LEU A 376 2.35 -11.34 -10.50
N ASP A 377 3.21 -10.36 -10.74
CA ASP A 377 4.63 -10.61 -11.03
C ASP A 377 5.36 -11.10 -9.77
N GLU A 378 5.68 -12.39 -9.76
CA GLU A 378 6.31 -13.08 -8.63
C GLU A 378 7.71 -12.54 -8.28
N ARG A 379 8.33 -11.77 -9.18
CA ARG A 379 9.64 -11.17 -8.95
C ARG A 379 9.58 -9.96 -8.01
N VAL A 380 8.42 -9.31 -7.88
CA VAL A 380 8.26 -8.05 -7.15
C VAL A 380 8.59 -8.22 -5.67
N ALA A 381 7.86 -9.08 -4.97
CA ALA A 381 8.02 -9.23 -3.51
C ALA A 381 9.44 -9.64 -3.08
N PRO A 382 10.15 -10.58 -3.75
CA PRO A 382 11.55 -10.88 -3.46
C PRO A 382 12.50 -9.70 -3.65
N VAL A 383 12.34 -8.91 -4.73
CA VAL A 383 13.21 -7.77 -5.03
C VAL A 383 12.97 -6.63 -4.04
N VAL A 384 11.71 -6.35 -3.69
CA VAL A 384 11.36 -5.39 -2.64
C VAL A 384 11.91 -5.83 -1.29
N ALA A 385 11.72 -7.10 -0.91
CA ALA A 385 12.23 -7.63 0.36
C ALA A 385 13.74 -7.47 0.47
N ALA A 386 14.50 -7.80 -0.58
CA ALA A 386 15.95 -7.66 -0.59
C ALA A 386 16.40 -6.20 -0.46
N ALA A 387 15.73 -5.27 -1.14
CA ALA A 387 16.04 -3.84 -1.05
C ALA A 387 15.77 -3.28 0.36
N VAL A 388 14.64 -3.66 0.94
CA VAL A 388 14.22 -3.26 2.29
C VAL A 388 15.15 -3.85 3.35
N GLU A 389 15.50 -5.14 3.24
CA GLU A 389 16.44 -5.81 4.14
C GLU A 389 17.84 -5.16 4.08
N ALA A 390 18.32 -4.83 2.88
CA ALA A 390 19.63 -4.20 2.70
C ALA A 390 19.71 -2.83 3.39
N VAL A 391 18.64 -2.03 3.32
CA VAL A 391 18.56 -0.74 4.03
C VAL A 391 18.44 -0.92 5.53
N ALA A 392 17.62 -1.86 6.00
CA ALA A 392 17.42 -2.08 7.43
C ALA A 392 18.68 -2.56 8.18
N ARG A 393 19.60 -3.25 7.47
CA ARG A 393 20.86 -3.76 8.04
C ARG A 393 22.05 -2.80 7.91
N GLY A 394 21.96 -1.81 7.03
CA GLY A 394 23.01 -0.82 6.77
C GLY A 394 22.91 0.37 7.70
#